data_AF-M2PH20-F1
#
_entry.id   AF-M2PH20-F1
#
_cell.length_a   1.000
_cell.length_b   1.000
_cell.length_c   1.000
_cell.angle_alpha   90.00
_cell.angle_beta   90.00
_cell.angle_gamma   90.00
#
_symmetry.space_group_name_H-M   'P 1'
#
loop_
_entity.id
_entity.type
_entity.pdbx_description
1 polymer ?
#
loop_
_entity_poly.entity_id
_entity_poly.type
_entity_poly.pdbx_seq_one_letter_code
_entity_poly.pdbx_strand_id
1 'polypeptide(L)'
;MAEEVDKAVPNGIPPPQLDLPYPDSPETITDNLLKLTELTPNPRHRFLAKTLITHLHDFVKETSLTTDEWMTSIQFLTRVGQICTPVRQEFILLSDTLGVSALVDAINNPPVNGATESSVLGPFFTDDAPDVANGESIASEGKGDYMYVEGQVLSTDGTPVPDAVIETWETDAKGFYDNQYKNRDHPECRGRLRSDKDGKFAYRAVVPVAYPIPGDGPVGEMLLQLNRHNMRPNHLHLMISAPGYNTLVTAFYPEGDEYLSSDAVFGVKKSLVVGLEEVKDDSEARKRGFAEGGSFKLLKRDLVLVPEADSRKAREAFAQERAKNAPVAA
;
A
#
# COMPACT_ATOMS: atom_id res chain seq x y z
N MET A 1 25.83 -23.00 -31.44
CA MET A 1 26.43 -21.85 -32.14
C MET A 1 26.49 -20.75 -31.10
N ALA A 2 27.63 -20.60 -30.42
CA ALA A 2 27.80 -19.53 -29.44
C ALA A 2 27.94 -18.21 -30.21
N GLU A 3 27.10 -17.21 -29.91
CA GLU A 3 27.28 -15.87 -30.46
C GLU A 3 28.55 -15.25 -29.87
N GLU A 4 29.52 -14.94 -30.73
CA GLU A 4 30.66 -14.08 -30.44
C GLU A 4 30.14 -12.67 -30.10
N VAL A 5 30.03 -12.34 -28.82
CA VAL A 5 29.85 -10.94 -28.38
C VAL A 5 31.22 -10.29 -28.26
N ASP A 6 31.81 -9.93 -29.40
CA ASP A 6 33.21 -9.49 -29.45
C ASP A 6 33.40 -7.97 -29.22
N LYS A 7 32.32 -7.18 -29.13
CA LYS A 7 32.35 -5.75 -28.81
C LYS A 7 31.16 -5.30 -27.97
N ALA A 8 31.43 -4.38 -27.03
CA ALA A 8 30.38 -3.68 -26.30
C ALA A 8 29.49 -2.87 -27.26
N VAL A 9 28.17 -3.01 -27.12
CA VAL A 9 27.19 -2.35 -27.99
C VAL A 9 26.75 -1.02 -27.34
N PRO A 10 26.96 0.14 -27.98
CA PRO A 10 26.47 1.41 -27.47
C PRO A 10 24.95 1.50 -27.61
N ASN A 11 24.29 2.27 -26.75
CA ASN A 11 22.82 2.48 -26.80
C ASN A 11 22.35 3.34 -28.00
N GLY A 12 23.25 3.72 -28.91
CA GLY A 12 22.92 4.46 -30.14
C GLY A 12 22.75 5.98 -29.97
N ILE A 13 22.90 6.53 -28.76
CA ILE A 13 22.81 7.98 -28.52
C ILE A 13 24.16 8.63 -28.86
N PRO A 14 24.24 9.62 -29.77
CA PRO A 14 25.49 10.30 -30.08
C PRO A 14 25.94 11.19 -28.91
N PRO A 15 27.22 11.58 -28.85
CA PRO A 15 27.70 12.56 -27.87
C PRO A 15 26.83 13.82 -27.86
N PRO A 16 26.46 14.36 -26.68
CA PRO A 16 25.63 15.54 -26.59
C PRO A 16 26.36 16.76 -27.15
N GLN A 17 25.63 17.66 -27.83
CA GLN A 17 26.15 18.94 -28.29
C GLN A 17 26.11 19.99 -27.17
N LEU A 18 26.66 19.65 -26.01
CA LEU A 18 26.72 20.51 -24.81
C LEU A 18 28.19 20.74 -24.43
N ASP A 19 28.50 21.96 -24.02
CA ASP A 19 29.78 22.26 -23.38
C ASP A 19 29.72 21.89 -21.89
N LEU A 20 30.37 20.78 -21.53
CA LEU A 20 30.41 20.22 -20.19
C LEU A 20 31.86 20.27 -19.66
N PRO A 21 32.15 21.05 -18.59
CA PRO A 21 33.46 21.01 -17.95
C PRO A 21 33.79 19.61 -17.41
N TYR A 22 35.07 19.32 -17.20
CA TYR A 22 35.49 18.07 -16.57
C TYR A 22 34.99 18.01 -15.11
N PRO A 23 34.58 16.83 -14.61
CA PRO A 23 33.95 16.64 -13.30
C PRO A 23 34.97 16.69 -12.14
N ASP A 24 35.75 17.76 -12.04
CA ASP A 24 36.84 17.91 -11.06
C ASP A 24 36.35 18.32 -9.66
N SER A 25 35.04 18.60 -9.51
CA SER A 25 34.39 18.89 -8.22
C SER A 25 32.98 18.28 -8.10
N PRO A 26 32.46 18.05 -6.88
CA PRO A 26 31.09 17.58 -6.66
C PRO A 26 30.00 18.44 -7.31
N GLU A 27 30.19 19.77 -7.30
CA GLU A 27 29.28 20.73 -7.92
C GLU A 27 29.26 20.52 -9.45
N THR A 28 30.45 20.38 -10.03
CA THR A 28 30.60 20.18 -11.48
C THR A 28 29.96 18.88 -11.96
N ILE A 29 30.06 17.81 -11.17
CA ILE A 29 29.37 16.52 -11.44
C ILE A 29 27.86 16.73 -11.49
N THR A 30 27.31 17.41 -10.48
CA THR A 30 25.87 17.65 -10.36
C THR A 30 25.36 18.52 -11.51
N ASP A 31 26.01 19.64 -11.77
CA ASP A 31 25.62 20.58 -12.84
C ASP A 31 25.66 19.93 -14.23
N ASN A 32 26.68 19.12 -14.50
CA ASN A 32 26.77 18.38 -15.76
C ASN A 32 25.61 17.39 -15.93
N LEU A 33 25.29 16.62 -14.89
CA LEU A 33 24.19 15.66 -14.95
C LEU A 33 22.83 16.36 -15.11
N LEU A 34 22.63 17.51 -14.46
CA LEU A 34 21.40 18.29 -14.63
C LEU A 34 21.28 18.85 -16.05
N LYS A 35 22.37 19.34 -16.67
CA LYS A 35 22.39 19.75 -18.08
C LYS A 35 22.05 18.60 -19.03
N LEU A 36 22.60 17.41 -18.79
CA LEU A 36 22.28 16.21 -19.58
C LEU A 36 20.80 15.82 -19.42
N THR A 37 20.24 15.96 -18.22
CA THR A 37 18.84 15.65 -17.93
C THR A 37 17.87 16.54 -18.73
N GLU A 38 18.26 17.78 -19.07
CA GLU A 38 17.46 18.68 -19.91
C GLU A 38 17.17 18.12 -21.31
N LEU A 39 18.02 17.21 -21.81
CA LEU A 39 17.85 16.53 -23.10
C LEU A 39 16.70 15.51 -23.10
N THR A 40 16.12 15.20 -21.93
CA THR A 40 14.99 14.27 -21.81
C THR A 40 13.76 14.84 -22.54
N PRO A 41 13.24 14.17 -23.61
CA PRO A 41 12.18 14.75 -24.43
C PRO A 41 10.84 14.92 -23.72
N ASN A 42 10.48 13.96 -22.87
CA ASN A 42 9.22 13.99 -22.13
C ASN A 42 9.36 14.97 -20.94
N PRO A 43 8.57 16.07 -20.89
CA PRO A 43 8.70 17.07 -19.83
C PRO A 43 8.45 16.53 -18.43
N ARG A 44 7.56 15.54 -18.26
CA ARG A 44 7.29 14.91 -16.96
C ARG A 44 8.45 14.04 -16.52
N HIS A 45 9.02 13.23 -17.42
CA HIS A 45 10.21 12.43 -17.11
C HIS A 45 11.39 13.33 -16.75
N ARG A 46 11.60 14.42 -17.51
CA ARG A 46 12.63 15.41 -17.22
C ARG A 46 12.48 16.01 -15.83
N PHE A 47 11.27 16.47 -15.48
CA PHE A 47 10.97 17.00 -14.16
C PHE A 47 11.28 15.98 -13.05
N LEU A 48 10.76 14.76 -13.17
CA LEU A 48 10.96 13.71 -12.15
C LEU A 48 12.44 13.34 -12.00
N ALA A 49 13.15 13.12 -13.11
CA ALA A 49 14.56 12.77 -13.09
C ALA A 49 15.40 13.91 -12.49
N LYS A 50 15.17 15.15 -12.92
CA LYS A 50 15.87 16.32 -12.41
C LYS A 50 15.71 16.46 -10.90
N THR A 51 14.46 16.42 -10.41
CA THR A 51 14.16 16.53 -8.97
C THR A 51 14.77 15.40 -8.16
N LEU A 52 14.67 14.14 -8.64
CA LEU A 52 15.28 13.00 -7.96
C LEU A 52 16.80 13.13 -7.90
N ILE A 53 17.45 13.46 -9.02
CA ILE A 53 18.90 13.64 -9.10
C ILE A 53 19.36 14.73 -8.13
N THR A 54 18.66 15.87 -8.10
CA THR A 54 18.96 16.96 -7.17
C THR A 54 18.91 16.48 -5.72
N HIS A 55 17.79 15.90 -5.27
CA HIS A 55 17.66 15.44 -3.89
C HIS A 55 18.67 14.34 -3.53
N LEU A 56 18.97 13.43 -4.46
CA LEU A 56 19.94 12.36 -4.24
C LEU A 56 21.37 12.91 -4.09
N HIS A 57 21.77 13.82 -4.98
CA HIS A 57 23.10 14.46 -4.91
C HIS A 57 23.22 15.36 -3.68
N ASP A 58 22.15 16.07 -3.30
CA ASP A 58 22.12 16.89 -2.10
C ASP A 58 22.26 16.03 -0.84
N PHE A 59 21.57 14.88 -0.75
CA PHE A 59 21.78 13.92 0.33
C PHE A 59 23.25 13.47 0.44
N VAL A 60 23.86 13.07 -0.68
CA VAL A 60 25.27 12.63 -0.70
C VAL A 60 26.21 13.73 -0.22
N LYS A 61 26.01 14.98 -0.67
CA LYS A 61 26.82 16.13 -0.26
C LYS A 61 26.59 16.49 1.21
N GLU A 62 25.34 16.55 1.65
CA GLU A 62 24.93 16.91 3.01
C GLU A 62 25.54 15.95 4.04
N THR A 63 25.52 14.65 3.76
CA THR A 63 26.07 13.64 4.68
C THR A 63 27.57 13.42 4.52
N SER A 64 28.20 14.00 3.48
CA SER A 64 29.58 13.67 3.08
C SER A 64 29.78 12.14 2.96
N LEU A 65 28.85 11.48 2.28
CA LEU A 65 28.76 10.01 2.22
C LEU A 65 30.11 9.38 1.84
N THR A 66 30.63 8.52 2.71
CA THR A 66 31.92 7.85 2.48
C THR A 66 31.80 6.75 1.42
N THR A 67 32.94 6.31 0.89
CA THR A 67 32.97 5.18 -0.07
C THR A 67 32.46 3.89 0.55
N ASP A 68 32.73 3.65 1.84
CA ASP A 68 32.29 2.45 2.54
C ASP A 68 30.77 2.47 2.81
N GLU A 69 30.21 3.62 3.21
CA GLU A 69 28.76 3.81 3.37
C GLU A 69 28.03 3.71 2.03
N TRP A 70 28.62 4.26 0.96
CA TRP A 70 28.10 4.11 -0.40
C TRP A 70 28.07 2.64 -0.83
N MET A 71 29.18 1.91 -0.66
CA MET A 71 29.25 0.48 -0.99
C MET A 71 28.24 -0.34 -0.17
N THR A 72 28.10 -0.03 1.13
CA THR A 72 27.08 -0.64 2.00
C THR A 72 25.68 -0.41 1.46
N SER A 73 25.37 0.81 1.01
CA SER A 73 24.08 1.16 0.41
C SER A 73 23.82 0.41 -0.90
N ILE A 74 24.83 0.28 -1.76
CA ILE A 74 24.74 -0.50 -3.01
C ILE A 74 24.49 -1.98 -2.71
N GLN A 75 25.19 -2.57 -1.73
CA GLN A 75 24.98 -3.95 -1.32
C GLN A 75 23.59 -4.17 -0.69
N PHE A 76 23.11 -3.21 0.10
CA PHE A 76 21.75 -3.23 0.62
C PHE A 76 20.71 -3.29 -0.50
N LEU A 77 20.75 -2.33 -1.45
CA LEU A 77 19.82 -2.30 -2.59
C LEU A 77 19.92 -3.53 -3.48
N THR A 78 21.14 -4.07 -3.66
CA THR A 78 21.37 -5.32 -4.38
C THR A 78 20.66 -6.48 -3.71
N ARG A 79 20.80 -6.63 -2.38
CA ARG A 79 20.13 -7.70 -1.62
C ARG A 79 18.59 -7.54 -1.63
N VAL A 80 18.09 -6.30 -1.56
CA VAL A 80 16.65 -6.01 -1.71
C VAL A 80 16.14 -6.53 -3.05
N GLY A 81 16.86 -6.26 -4.15
CA GLY A 81 16.51 -6.79 -5.46
C GLY A 81 16.57 -8.32 -5.55
N GLN A 82 17.62 -8.93 -4.99
CA GLN A 82 17.87 -10.38 -5.07
C GLN A 82 16.84 -11.24 -4.32
N ILE A 83 16.22 -10.72 -3.26
CA ILE A 83 15.22 -11.45 -2.48
C ILE A 83 13.79 -11.27 -3.02
N CYS A 84 13.58 -10.38 -3.99
CA CYS A 84 12.28 -10.23 -4.65
C CYS A 84 11.92 -11.48 -5.46
N THR A 85 10.67 -11.91 -5.35
CA THR A 85 10.07 -13.05 -6.08
C THR A 85 8.65 -12.66 -6.54
N PRO A 86 7.93 -13.47 -7.34
CA PRO A 86 6.54 -13.17 -7.70
C PRO A 86 5.60 -12.96 -6.50
N VAL A 87 5.91 -13.56 -5.35
CA VAL A 87 5.09 -13.48 -4.11
C VAL A 87 5.76 -12.66 -2.99
N ARG A 88 6.95 -12.10 -3.23
CA ARG A 88 7.67 -11.24 -2.28
C ARG A 88 8.25 -10.03 -2.98
N GLN A 89 7.78 -8.84 -2.63
CA GLN A 89 8.28 -7.59 -3.20
C GLN A 89 9.01 -6.76 -2.13
N GLU A 90 10.31 -7.05 -1.93
CA GLU A 90 11.12 -6.37 -0.91
C GLU A 90 11.32 -4.87 -1.24
N PHE A 91 11.30 -4.47 -2.50
CA PHE A 91 11.31 -3.04 -2.88
C PHE A 91 10.01 -2.32 -2.48
N ILE A 92 8.86 -3.00 -2.56
CA ILE A 92 7.60 -2.44 -2.04
C ILE A 92 7.70 -2.37 -0.52
N LEU A 93 8.21 -3.39 0.15
CA LEU A 93 8.39 -3.37 1.60
C LEU A 93 9.36 -2.27 2.08
N LEU A 94 10.41 -2.00 1.31
CA LEU A 94 11.32 -0.87 1.54
C LEU A 94 10.57 0.46 1.39
N SER A 95 9.76 0.62 0.34
CA SER A 95 8.90 1.78 0.14
C SER A 95 7.91 1.98 1.30
N ASP A 96 7.28 0.89 1.76
CA ASP A 96 6.32 0.88 2.86
C ASP A 96 6.98 1.34 4.18
N THR A 97 8.11 0.73 4.52
CA THR A 97 8.82 1.00 5.77
C THR A 97 9.52 2.36 5.80
N LEU A 98 9.86 2.93 4.65
CA LEU A 98 10.32 4.33 4.52
C LEU A 98 9.15 5.34 4.41
N GLY A 99 7.90 4.89 4.43
CA GLY A 99 6.71 5.74 4.36
C GLY A 99 6.40 6.28 2.97
N VAL A 100 7.14 5.87 1.93
CA VAL A 100 6.94 6.32 0.55
C VAL A 100 5.60 5.84 0.01
N SER A 101 5.20 4.60 0.28
CA SER A 101 3.90 4.07 -0.18
C SER A 101 2.73 4.84 0.43
N ALA A 102 2.75 5.09 1.74
CA ALA A 102 1.74 5.89 2.43
C ALA A 102 1.71 7.35 1.94
N LEU A 103 2.88 7.93 1.66
CA LEU A 103 2.99 9.28 1.10
C LEU A 103 2.42 9.35 -0.33
N VAL A 104 2.70 8.36 -1.17
CA VAL A 104 2.14 8.26 -2.52
C VAL A 104 0.63 8.10 -2.47
N ASP A 105 0.10 7.26 -1.59
CA ASP A 105 -1.34 7.13 -1.35
C ASP A 105 -1.95 8.48 -0.96
N ALA A 106 -1.43 9.14 0.08
CA ALA A 106 -1.98 10.39 0.58
C ALA A 106 -1.99 11.53 -0.46
N ILE A 107 -0.99 11.57 -1.35
CA ILE A 107 -0.93 12.57 -2.44
C ILE A 107 -1.94 12.27 -3.54
N ASN A 108 -2.15 10.99 -3.88
CA ASN A 108 -3.01 10.58 -4.99
C ASN A 108 -4.46 10.33 -4.57
N ASN A 109 -4.73 10.18 -3.28
CA ASN A 109 -6.06 9.99 -2.72
C ASN A 109 -6.29 11.02 -1.60
N PRO A 110 -6.26 12.34 -1.93
CA PRO A 110 -6.49 13.37 -0.93
C PRO A 110 -7.90 13.23 -0.33
N PRO A 111 -8.09 13.59 0.95
CA PRO A 111 -9.39 13.46 1.61
C PRO A 111 -10.49 14.22 0.86
N VAL A 112 -11.59 13.54 0.60
CA VAL A 112 -12.85 14.15 0.13
C VAL A 112 -13.85 14.08 1.27
N ASN A 113 -14.48 15.21 1.59
CA ASN A 113 -15.35 15.29 2.77
C ASN A 113 -16.45 14.22 2.74
N GLY A 114 -16.56 13.45 3.83
CA GLY A 114 -17.52 12.35 3.96
C GLY A 114 -17.12 11.04 3.29
N ALA A 115 -16.07 11.01 2.45
CA ALA A 115 -15.57 9.79 1.84
C ALA A 115 -14.75 8.94 2.83
N THR A 116 -14.73 7.62 2.62
CA THR A 116 -13.81 6.74 3.33
C THR A 116 -12.39 7.00 2.85
N GLU A 117 -11.45 7.21 3.78
CA GLU A 117 -10.06 7.45 3.43
C GLU A 117 -9.39 6.19 2.86
N SER A 118 -8.47 6.37 1.92
CA SER A 118 -7.64 5.28 1.40
C SER A 118 -6.58 4.84 2.42
N SER A 119 -5.96 3.70 2.18
CA SER A 119 -4.72 3.28 2.85
C SER A 119 -3.86 2.45 1.89
N VAL A 120 -2.66 2.07 2.32
CA VAL A 120 -1.76 1.25 1.53
C VAL A 120 -2.35 -0.13 1.21
N LEU A 121 -2.21 -0.58 -0.03
CA LEU A 121 -2.66 -1.91 -0.46
C LEU A 121 -1.96 -3.04 0.30
N GLY A 122 -0.66 -2.84 0.59
CA GLY A 122 0.20 -3.88 1.13
C GLY A 122 0.56 -4.95 0.07
N PRO A 123 1.49 -5.85 0.39
CA PRO A 123 2.03 -6.81 -0.57
C PRO A 123 1.21 -8.12 -0.69
N PHE A 124 0.12 -8.27 0.06
CA PHE A 124 -0.57 -9.56 0.23
C PHE A 124 -1.90 -9.70 -0.55
N PHE A 125 -2.23 -8.70 -1.37
CA PHE A 125 -3.34 -8.79 -2.31
C PHE A 125 -3.07 -9.86 -3.39
N THR A 126 -4.10 -10.60 -3.80
CA THR A 126 -4.06 -11.57 -4.89
C THR A 126 -5.37 -11.53 -5.66
N ASP A 127 -5.32 -11.67 -6.99
CA ASP A 127 -6.50 -11.59 -7.88
C ASP A 127 -7.41 -12.83 -7.80
N ASP A 128 -6.98 -13.88 -7.11
CA ASP A 128 -7.66 -15.18 -7.03
C ASP A 128 -8.67 -15.30 -5.87
N ALA A 129 -9.08 -14.18 -5.27
CA ALA A 129 -10.12 -14.17 -4.25
C ALA A 129 -11.41 -14.84 -4.77
N PRO A 130 -12.01 -15.79 -4.02
CA PRO A 130 -13.24 -16.46 -4.42
C PRO A 130 -14.43 -15.51 -4.31
N ASP A 131 -15.40 -15.64 -5.21
CA ASP A 131 -16.68 -14.95 -5.06
C ASP A 131 -17.50 -15.59 -3.93
N VAL A 132 -18.00 -14.77 -3.01
CA VAL A 132 -18.87 -15.17 -1.89
C VAL A 132 -20.16 -14.36 -1.92
N ALA A 133 -21.28 -14.99 -1.56
CA ALA A 133 -22.56 -14.30 -1.45
C ALA A 133 -22.63 -13.44 -0.18
N ASN A 134 -23.56 -12.49 -0.15
CA ASN A 134 -23.81 -11.70 1.07
C ASN A 134 -24.19 -12.62 2.24
N GLY A 135 -23.45 -12.47 3.33
CA GLY A 135 -23.55 -13.28 4.54
C GLY A 135 -22.76 -14.59 4.50
N GLU A 136 -22.06 -14.94 3.43
CA GLU A 136 -21.16 -16.09 3.41
C GLU A 136 -19.82 -15.78 4.09
N SER A 137 -18.96 -16.80 4.25
CA SER A 137 -17.68 -16.68 4.95
C SER A 137 -16.52 -16.52 3.98
N ILE A 138 -15.60 -15.60 4.30
CA ILE A 138 -14.29 -15.49 3.63
C ILE A 138 -13.21 -16.36 4.30
N ALA A 139 -13.53 -16.98 5.44
CA ALA A 139 -12.63 -17.78 6.24
C ALA A 139 -13.25 -19.14 6.58
N SER A 140 -12.44 -20.21 6.51
CA SER A 140 -12.81 -21.52 7.02
C SER A 140 -12.91 -21.54 8.55
N GLU A 141 -13.63 -22.54 9.08
CA GLU A 141 -13.74 -22.76 10.52
C GLU A 141 -12.38 -22.96 11.21
N GLY A 142 -12.24 -22.41 12.42
CA GLY A 142 -11.02 -22.51 13.23
C GLY A 142 -9.86 -21.60 12.81
N LYS A 143 -10.08 -20.66 11.87
CA LYS A 143 -9.07 -19.67 11.45
C LYS A 143 -8.86 -18.52 12.43
N GLY A 144 -9.81 -18.29 13.33
CA GLY A 144 -9.72 -17.27 14.37
C GLY A 144 -11.07 -17.00 15.01
N ASP A 145 -11.11 -16.02 15.90
CA ASP A 145 -12.33 -15.61 16.57
C ASP A 145 -13.34 -15.07 15.53
N TYR A 146 -14.61 -15.45 15.65
CA TYR A 146 -15.62 -15.05 14.67
C TYR A 146 -15.82 -13.54 14.60
N MET A 147 -15.84 -13.02 13.38
CA MET A 147 -16.22 -11.66 13.06
C MET A 147 -17.32 -11.65 12.00
N TYR A 148 -18.28 -10.75 12.16
CA TYR A 148 -19.27 -10.45 11.13
C TYR A 148 -19.11 -9.00 10.71
N VAL A 149 -18.98 -8.77 9.41
CA VAL A 149 -18.81 -7.43 8.83
C VAL A 149 -20.08 -7.05 8.11
N GLU A 150 -20.62 -5.86 8.36
CA GLU A 150 -21.79 -5.34 7.65
C GLU A 150 -21.73 -3.81 7.44
N GLY A 151 -22.39 -3.34 6.39
CA GLY A 151 -22.51 -1.92 6.11
C GLY A 151 -23.19 -1.65 4.77
N GLN A 152 -23.08 -0.41 4.30
CA GLN A 152 -23.49 0.02 2.97
C GLN A 152 -22.32 0.62 2.19
N VAL A 153 -22.31 0.37 0.88
CA VAL A 153 -21.51 1.16 -0.07
C VAL A 153 -22.37 2.34 -0.52
N LEU A 154 -21.86 3.54 -0.25
CA LEU A 154 -22.52 4.80 -0.53
C LEU A 154 -21.64 5.69 -1.41
N SER A 155 -22.27 6.62 -2.11
CA SER A 155 -21.62 7.76 -2.76
C SER A 155 -21.46 8.90 -1.75
N THR A 156 -20.61 9.88 -2.04
CA THR A 156 -20.39 11.07 -1.17
C THR A 156 -21.64 11.92 -0.92
N ASP A 157 -22.69 11.75 -1.71
CA ASP A 157 -24.00 12.39 -1.52
C ASP A 157 -25.00 11.53 -0.70
N GLY A 158 -24.58 10.36 -0.23
CA GLY A 158 -25.39 9.41 0.51
C GLY A 158 -26.19 8.43 -0.36
N THR A 159 -26.09 8.51 -1.68
CA THR A 159 -26.78 7.57 -2.59
C THR A 159 -26.17 6.17 -2.47
N PRO A 160 -26.96 5.10 -2.28
CA PRO A 160 -26.45 3.74 -2.30
C PRO A 160 -25.83 3.36 -3.66
N VAL A 161 -24.70 2.64 -3.62
CA VAL A 161 -24.01 2.15 -4.82
C VAL A 161 -24.23 0.64 -4.93
N PRO A 162 -25.19 0.19 -5.77
CA PRO A 162 -25.43 -1.23 -5.99
C PRO A 162 -24.34 -1.87 -6.85
N ASP A 163 -24.19 -3.19 -6.74
CA ASP A 163 -23.26 -4.02 -7.51
C ASP A 163 -21.77 -3.62 -7.40
N ALA A 164 -21.42 -2.79 -6.41
CA ALA A 164 -20.04 -2.44 -6.10
C ALA A 164 -19.29 -3.70 -5.67
N VAL A 165 -18.15 -3.96 -6.31
CA VAL A 165 -17.28 -5.08 -5.97
C VAL A 165 -16.50 -4.72 -4.72
N ILE A 166 -16.58 -5.57 -3.71
CA ILE A 166 -15.80 -5.48 -2.48
C ILE A 166 -14.90 -6.71 -2.45
N GLU A 167 -13.59 -6.48 -2.52
CA GLU A 167 -12.58 -7.50 -2.28
C GLU A 167 -11.98 -7.26 -0.90
N THR A 168 -11.92 -8.31 -0.09
CA THR A 168 -11.50 -8.22 1.32
C THR A 168 -10.54 -9.36 1.64
N TRP A 169 -9.52 -9.07 2.46
CA TRP A 169 -8.54 -10.05 2.90
C TRP A 169 -7.93 -9.66 4.25
N GLU A 170 -7.56 -10.66 5.04
CA GLU A 170 -7.04 -10.48 6.39
C GLU A 170 -6.08 -11.61 6.80
N THR A 171 -5.42 -11.45 7.94
CA THR A 171 -4.63 -12.51 8.55
C THR A 171 -5.52 -13.49 9.32
N ASP A 172 -5.09 -14.75 9.40
CA ASP A 172 -5.64 -15.69 10.38
C ASP A 172 -5.16 -15.37 11.82
N ALA A 173 -5.62 -16.15 12.80
CA ALA A 173 -5.23 -15.99 14.21
C ALA A 173 -3.74 -16.22 14.50
N LYS A 174 -2.95 -16.68 13.51
CA LYS A 174 -1.49 -16.81 13.62
C LYS A 174 -0.77 -15.59 13.02
N GLY A 175 -1.50 -14.63 12.47
CA GLY A 175 -0.94 -13.42 11.86
C GLY A 175 -0.42 -13.63 10.44
N PHE A 176 -0.86 -14.68 9.74
CA PHE A 176 -0.46 -14.94 8.36
C PHE A 176 -1.61 -14.72 7.38
N TYR A 177 -1.30 -14.10 6.24
CA TYR A 177 -2.10 -14.23 5.03
C TYR A 177 -1.86 -15.61 4.41
N ASP A 178 -2.88 -16.15 3.74
CA ASP A 178 -2.83 -17.43 3.03
C ASP A 178 -1.60 -17.58 2.12
N ASN A 179 -1.25 -16.54 1.36
CA ASN A 179 -0.12 -16.51 0.41
C ASN A 179 1.27 -16.50 1.06
N GLN A 180 1.35 -16.40 2.38
CA GLN A 180 2.60 -16.55 3.13
C GLN A 180 2.86 -18.01 3.51
N TYR A 181 1.84 -18.87 3.47
CA TYR A 181 2.03 -20.29 3.73
C TYR A 181 2.64 -21.00 2.53
N LYS A 182 3.78 -21.68 2.75
CA LYS A 182 4.50 -22.43 1.71
C LYS A 182 3.64 -23.47 0.97
N ASN A 183 2.62 -24.00 1.65
CA ASN A 183 1.73 -25.03 1.13
C ASN A 183 0.32 -24.46 0.85
N ARG A 184 0.21 -23.18 0.44
CA ARG A 184 -1.07 -22.62 0.01
C ARG A 184 -1.63 -23.46 -1.14
N ASP A 185 -2.80 -24.03 -0.91
CA ASP A 185 -3.55 -24.87 -1.85
C ASP A 185 -4.77 -24.16 -2.42
N HIS A 186 -5.42 -23.31 -1.62
CA HIS A 186 -6.55 -22.47 -2.02
C HIS A 186 -6.48 -21.10 -1.32
N PRO A 187 -7.23 -20.10 -1.82
CA PRO A 187 -7.37 -18.84 -1.13
C PRO A 187 -8.12 -18.98 0.21
N GLU A 188 -7.65 -18.30 1.24
CA GLU A 188 -8.20 -18.38 2.61
C GLU A 188 -8.14 -17.01 3.29
N CYS A 189 -9.10 -16.73 4.19
CA CYS A 189 -9.29 -15.41 4.81
C CYS A 189 -9.36 -14.28 3.76
N ARG A 190 -9.94 -14.56 2.58
CA ARG A 190 -10.14 -13.60 1.51
C ARG A 190 -11.41 -13.91 0.71
N GLY A 191 -12.06 -12.88 0.19
CA GLY A 191 -13.26 -13.05 -0.61
C GLY A 191 -13.62 -11.81 -1.41
N ARG A 192 -14.44 -12.04 -2.44
CA ARG A 192 -15.03 -11.01 -3.30
C ARG A 192 -16.54 -11.09 -3.24
N LEU A 193 -17.19 -9.99 -2.90
CA LEU A 193 -18.65 -9.90 -2.84
C LEU A 193 -19.14 -8.64 -3.55
N ARG A 194 -20.46 -8.53 -3.71
CA ARG A 194 -21.11 -7.35 -4.30
C ARG A 194 -22.13 -6.76 -3.35
N SER A 195 -22.20 -5.43 -3.31
CA SER A 195 -23.29 -4.74 -2.63
C SER A 195 -24.63 -5.02 -3.30
N ASP A 196 -25.70 -5.10 -2.51
CA ASP A 196 -27.05 -5.31 -3.00
C ASP A 196 -27.67 -4.04 -3.62
N LYS A 197 -28.94 -4.12 -4.05
CA LYS A 197 -29.68 -3.01 -4.65
C LYS A 197 -29.77 -1.75 -3.78
N ASP A 198 -29.65 -1.90 -2.45
CA ASP A 198 -29.69 -0.82 -1.46
C ASP A 198 -28.27 -0.49 -0.95
N GLY A 199 -27.24 -0.92 -1.69
CA GLY A 199 -25.82 -0.76 -1.37
C GLY A 199 -25.32 -1.63 -0.22
N LYS A 200 -26.15 -2.51 0.36
CA LYS A 200 -25.76 -3.26 1.56
C LYS A 200 -24.82 -4.38 1.23
N PHE A 201 -23.90 -4.66 2.14
CA PHE A 201 -23.05 -5.84 2.10
C PHE A 201 -22.93 -6.46 3.48
N ALA A 202 -22.68 -7.77 3.51
CA ALA A 202 -22.32 -8.46 4.73
C ALA A 202 -21.52 -9.73 4.45
N TYR A 203 -20.67 -10.16 5.39
CA TYR A 203 -19.95 -11.43 5.32
C TYR A 203 -19.42 -11.85 6.70
N ARG A 204 -19.13 -13.15 6.84
CA ARG A 204 -18.39 -13.72 7.98
C ARG A 204 -16.89 -13.71 7.68
N ALA A 205 -16.12 -13.43 8.72
CA ALA A 205 -14.69 -13.21 8.73
C ALA A 205 -14.12 -13.71 10.07
N VAL A 206 -12.83 -13.50 10.31
CA VAL A 206 -12.20 -13.72 11.62
C VAL A 206 -11.61 -12.43 12.14
N VAL A 207 -11.47 -12.27 13.46
CA VAL A 207 -10.81 -11.08 14.00
C VAL A 207 -9.32 -11.16 13.67
N PRO A 208 -8.77 -10.22 12.87
CA PRO A 208 -7.34 -10.23 12.57
C PRO A 208 -6.52 -9.94 13.83
N VAL A 209 -5.27 -10.38 13.80
CA VAL A 209 -4.29 -10.13 14.88
C VAL A 209 -3.16 -9.24 14.38
N ALA A 210 -2.51 -8.53 15.30
CA ALA A 210 -1.27 -7.82 15.00
C ALA A 210 -0.23 -8.81 14.47
N TYR A 211 0.54 -8.40 13.46
CA TYR A 211 1.52 -9.28 12.83
C TYR A 211 2.78 -8.52 12.40
N PRO A 212 3.93 -9.18 12.39
CA PRO A 212 5.15 -8.62 11.81
C PRO A 212 5.11 -8.65 10.28
N ILE A 213 5.52 -7.56 9.62
CA ILE A 213 5.95 -7.64 8.22
C ILE A 213 7.20 -8.53 8.09
N PRO A 214 7.50 -9.11 6.90
CA PRO A 214 8.68 -9.95 6.71
C PRO A 214 9.96 -9.30 7.24
N GLY A 215 10.61 -9.96 8.21
CA GLY A 215 11.80 -9.46 8.91
C GLY A 215 13.09 -10.22 8.59
N ASP A 216 13.03 -11.20 7.69
CA ASP A 216 14.13 -12.10 7.31
C ASP A 216 14.97 -11.57 6.12
N GLY A 217 14.66 -10.37 5.63
CA GLY A 217 15.34 -9.73 4.51
C GLY A 217 16.08 -8.45 4.91
N PRO A 218 16.71 -7.76 3.94
CA PRO A 218 17.45 -6.53 4.20
C PRO A 218 16.59 -5.45 4.87
N VAL A 219 15.29 -5.35 4.55
CA VAL A 219 14.41 -4.38 5.21
C VAL A 219 14.27 -4.67 6.70
N GLY A 220 14.18 -5.95 7.09
CA GLY A 220 14.20 -6.37 8.49
C GLY A 220 15.49 -5.98 9.20
N GLU A 221 16.65 -6.22 8.58
CA GLU A 221 17.96 -5.79 9.09
C GLU A 221 18.03 -4.26 9.28
N MET A 222 17.52 -3.49 8.31
CA MET A 222 17.47 -2.03 8.37
C MET A 222 16.60 -1.56 9.55
N LEU A 223 15.42 -2.15 9.75
CA LEU A 223 14.55 -1.78 10.87
C LEU A 223 15.21 -2.03 12.22
N LEU A 224 15.94 -3.14 12.37
CA LEU A 224 16.72 -3.41 13.58
C LEU A 224 17.80 -2.33 13.82
N GLN A 225 18.52 -1.92 12.76
CA GLN A 225 19.52 -0.85 12.86
C GLN A 225 18.90 0.50 13.22
N LEU A 226 17.68 0.78 12.76
CA LEU A 226 16.92 1.99 13.07
C LEU A 226 16.18 1.91 14.42
N ASN A 227 16.32 0.82 15.18
CA ASN A 227 15.59 0.56 16.42
C ASN A 227 14.06 0.67 16.25
N ARG A 228 13.55 0.12 15.14
CA ARG A 228 12.13 0.08 14.80
C ARG A 228 11.59 -1.35 14.85
N HIS A 229 10.39 -1.52 15.38
CA HIS A 229 9.68 -2.79 15.26
C HIS A 229 9.14 -2.97 13.83
N ASN A 230 8.88 -4.22 13.47
CA ASN A 230 8.26 -4.59 12.19
C ASN A 230 6.76 -4.93 12.34
N MET A 231 6.15 -4.65 13.49
CA MET A 231 4.73 -4.93 13.74
C MET A 231 3.79 -3.96 13.01
N ARG A 232 2.70 -4.52 12.47
CA ARG A 232 1.50 -3.81 12.08
C ARG A 232 0.38 -4.12 13.07
N PRO A 233 -0.50 -3.14 13.40
CA PRO A 233 -1.70 -3.41 14.18
C PRO A 233 -2.62 -4.37 13.42
N ASN A 234 -3.54 -5.04 14.11
CA ASN A 234 -4.56 -5.82 13.43
C ASN A 234 -5.37 -4.96 12.45
N HIS A 235 -5.71 -5.54 11.29
CA HIS A 235 -6.53 -4.84 10.30
C HIS A 235 -7.16 -5.79 9.30
N LEU A 236 -8.26 -5.30 8.72
CA LEU A 236 -9.00 -5.90 7.62
C LEU A 236 -8.78 -5.04 6.38
N HIS A 237 -8.24 -5.60 5.30
CA HIS A 237 -8.08 -4.86 4.05
C HIS A 237 -9.36 -4.88 3.22
N LEU A 238 -9.62 -3.79 2.50
CA LEU A 238 -10.71 -3.72 1.53
C LEU A 238 -10.25 -3.01 0.25
N MET A 239 -10.64 -3.56 -0.90
CA MET A 239 -10.60 -2.88 -2.19
C MET A 239 -12.03 -2.83 -2.74
N ILE A 240 -12.51 -1.62 -3.02
CA ILE A 240 -13.88 -1.39 -3.49
C ILE A 240 -13.84 -0.72 -4.85
N SER A 241 -14.54 -1.30 -5.82
CA SER A 241 -14.69 -0.72 -7.15
C SER A 241 -16.14 -0.73 -7.64
N ALA A 242 -16.53 0.33 -8.33
CA ALA A 242 -17.83 0.45 -8.96
C ALA A 242 -17.72 1.33 -10.22
N PRO A 243 -18.50 1.07 -11.29
CA PRO A 243 -18.48 1.92 -12.48
C PRO A 243 -18.77 3.39 -12.14
N GLY A 244 -17.90 4.29 -12.60
CA GLY A 244 -18.03 5.74 -12.36
C GLY A 244 -17.44 6.23 -11.05
N TYR A 245 -16.91 5.35 -10.20
CA TYR A 245 -16.25 5.69 -8.94
C TYR A 245 -14.75 5.41 -9.01
N ASN A 246 -13.98 6.19 -8.26
CA ASN A 246 -12.57 5.93 -8.02
C ASN A 246 -12.43 4.69 -7.15
N THR A 247 -11.63 3.70 -7.58
CA THR A 247 -11.34 2.51 -6.77
C THR A 247 -10.77 2.92 -5.43
N LEU A 248 -11.40 2.45 -4.35
CA LEU A 248 -10.96 2.69 -2.98
C LEU A 248 -10.16 1.49 -2.49
N VAL A 249 -8.89 1.69 -2.18
CA VAL A 249 -8.08 0.74 -1.40
C VAL A 249 -7.99 1.30 0.01
N THR A 250 -8.38 0.52 1.02
CA THR A 250 -8.40 0.95 2.41
C THR A 250 -8.18 -0.23 3.36
N ALA A 251 -8.13 0.06 4.65
CA ALA A 251 -8.11 -0.93 5.70
C ALA A 251 -8.87 -0.42 6.93
N PHE A 252 -9.48 -1.31 7.70
CA PHE A 252 -10.06 -1.00 9.00
C PHE A 252 -9.21 -1.57 10.12
N TYR A 253 -8.95 -0.75 11.13
CA TYR A 253 -8.08 -1.05 12.26
C TYR A 253 -8.91 -1.13 13.54
N PRO A 254 -9.16 -2.32 14.10
CA PRO A 254 -9.82 -2.44 15.40
C PRO A 254 -9.14 -1.61 16.49
N GLU A 255 -9.94 -0.92 17.31
CA GLU A 255 -9.42 -0.15 18.44
C GLU A 255 -8.79 -1.05 19.52
N GLY A 256 -7.84 -0.50 20.27
CA GLY A 256 -7.20 -1.19 21.40
C GLY A 256 -5.93 -1.97 21.08
N ASP A 257 -5.52 -2.04 19.81
CA ASP A 257 -4.24 -2.63 19.40
C ASP A 257 -3.05 -1.71 19.79
N GLU A 258 -1.98 -2.31 20.34
CA GLU A 258 -0.80 -1.61 20.83
C GLU A 258 -0.05 -0.84 19.72
N TYR A 259 -0.14 -1.30 18.46
CA TYR A 259 0.64 -0.77 17.33
C TYR A 259 -0.11 0.27 16.50
N LEU A 260 -1.31 0.72 16.90
CA LEU A 260 -2.09 1.71 16.14
C LEU A 260 -1.35 3.02 15.89
N SER A 261 -0.56 3.48 16.87
CA SER A 261 0.20 4.73 16.78
C SER A 261 1.61 4.56 16.22
N SER A 262 2.04 3.33 15.94
CA SER A 262 3.40 3.01 15.53
C SER A 262 3.50 2.01 14.37
N ASP A 263 2.42 1.80 13.59
CA ASP A 263 2.38 0.90 12.43
C ASP A 263 3.64 1.03 11.56
N ALA A 264 4.34 -0.09 11.34
CA ALA A 264 5.63 -0.14 10.66
C ALA A 264 5.60 0.45 9.24
N VAL A 265 4.43 0.52 8.62
CA VAL A 265 4.22 1.01 7.24
C VAL A 265 3.34 2.26 7.15
N PHE A 266 3.01 2.88 8.29
CA PHE A 266 2.24 4.14 8.34
C PHE A 266 0.85 4.07 7.66
N GLY A 267 0.17 2.92 7.74
CA GLY A 267 -1.14 2.71 7.11
C GLY A 267 -2.34 3.24 7.91
N VAL A 268 -2.17 3.43 9.22
CA VAL A 268 -3.27 3.83 10.12
C VAL A 268 -3.65 5.30 9.90
N LYS A 269 -4.94 5.53 9.63
CA LYS A 269 -5.57 6.85 9.68
C LYS A 269 -6.64 6.85 10.76
N LYS A 270 -6.83 7.97 11.45
CA LYS A 270 -7.77 8.07 12.58
C LYS A 270 -9.21 7.69 12.19
N SER A 271 -9.65 8.03 10.99
CA SER A 271 -11.00 7.71 10.49
C SER A 271 -11.20 6.22 10.17
N LEU A 272 -10.10 5.46 10.06
CA LEU A 272 -10.07 4.05 9.75
C LEU A 272 -9.95 3.16 10.99
N VAL A 273 -9.79 3.77 12.18
CA VAL A 273 -9.88 3.06 13.46
C VAL A 273 -11.36 2.80 13.76
N VAL A 274 -11.71 1.54 14.01
CA VAL A 274 -13.09 1.05 14.15
C VAL A 274 -13.30 0.30 15.46
N GLY A 275 -14.52 0.37 16.00
CA GLY A 275 -14.93 -0.46 17.13
C GLY A 275 -15.43 -1.84 16.66
N LEU A 276 -15.17 -2.86 17.47
CA LEU A 276 -15.75 -4.19 17.31
C LEU A 276 -16.73 -4.46 18.45
N GLU A 277 -18.03 -4.48 18.14
CA GLU A 277 -19.05 -4.79 19.14
C GLU A 277 -19.02 -6.28 19.49
N GLU A 278 -19.03 -6.62 20.77
CA GLU A 278 -19.11 -8.02 21.21
C GLU A 278 -20.57 -8.45 21.32
N VAL A 279 -20.99 -9.39 20.46
CA VAL A 279 -22.35 -9.95 20.48
C VAL A 279 -22.31 -11.31 21.16
N LYS A 280 -22.99 -11.43 22.31
CA LYS A 280 -23.11 -12.66 23.12
C LYS A 280 -24.50 -13.26 23.01
N ASP A 281 -24.91 -13.59 21.79
CA ASP A 281 -26.23 -14.17 21.50
C ASP A 281 -26.09 -15.31 20.50
N ASP A 282 -26.32 -16.54 20.99
CA ASP A 282 -26.22 -17.76 20.19
C ASP A 282 -27.25 -17.80 19.04
N SER A 283 -28.46 -17.28 19.27
CA SER A 283 -29.50 -17.21 18.25
C SER A 283 -29.09 -16.26 17.14
N GLU A 284 -28.53 -15.11 17.47
CA GLU A 284 -28.05 -14.15 16.47
C GLU A 284 -26.82 -14.68 15.73
N ALA A 285 -25.89 -15.35 16.42
CA ALA A 285 -24.73 -15.99 15.81
C ALA A 285 -25.16 -17.05 14.76
N ARG A 286 -26.11 -17.93 15.13
CA ARG A 286 -26.65 -18.95 14.22
C ARG A 286 -27.41 -18.36 13.05
N LYS A 287 -28.19 -17.30 13.28
CA LYS A 287 -28.90 -16.58 12.21
C LYS A 287 -27.94 -15.96 11.19
N ARG A 288 -26.76 -15.51 11.66
CA ARG A 288 -25.66 -15.01 10.82
C ARG A 288 -24.78 -16.12 10.23
N GLY A 289 -25.12 -17.39 10.48
CA GLY A 289 -24.50 -18.57 9.89
C GLY A 289 -23.20 -19.02 10.54
N PHE A 290 -22.90 -18.61 11.77
CA PHE A 290 -21.86 -19.25 12.59
C PHE A 290 -22.39 -20.58 13.12
N ALA A 291 -21.90 -21.68 12.56
CA ALA A 291 -22.45 -23.02 12.82
C ALA A 291 -22.27 -23.47 14.28
N GLU A 292 -21.19 -23.04 14.94
CA GLU A 292 -20.95 -23.33 16.35
C GLU A 292 -21.78 -22.44 17.28
N GLY A 293 -22.32 -21.32 16.78
CA GLY A 293 -23.06 -20.33 17.55
C GLY A 293 -22.14 -19.54 18.49
N GLY A 294 -22.61 -19.26 19.71
CA GLY A 294 -21.83 -18.55 20.72
C GLY A 294 -21.73 -17.04 20.51
N SER A 295 -20.54 -16.48 20.69
CA SER A 295 -20.27 -15.04 20.56
C SER A 295 -19.44 -14.72 19.33
N PHE A 296 -19.63 -13.52 18.77
CA PHE A 296 -18.83 -13.02 17.66
C PHE A 296 -18.58 -11.51 17.82
N LYS A 297 -17.62 -10.98 17.06
CA LYS A 297 -17.37 -9.55 16.93
C LYS A 297 -18.14 -8.98 15.74
N LEU A 298 -18.88 -7.90 15.95
CA LEU A 298 -19.59 -7.20 14.89
C LEU A 298 -18.82 -5.94 14.49
N LEU A 299 -18.40 -5.88 13.23
CA LEU A 299 -17.89 -4.68 12.58
C LEU A 299 -19.00 -4.07 11.72
N LYS A 300 -19.52 -2.92 12.14
CA LYS A 300 -20.52 -2.16 11.38
C LYS A 300 -19.91 -0.89 10.81
N ARG A 301 -19.72 -0.84 9.49
CA ARG A 301 -19.06 0.31 8.84
C ARG A 301 -19.51 0.49 7.39
N ASP A 302 -19.99 1.71 7.10
CA ASP A 302 -20.28 2.11 5.72
C ASP A 302 -18.99 2.50 4.97
N LEU A 303 -18.99 2.23 3.68
CA LEU A 303 -17.92 2.52 2.73
C LEU A 303 -18.41 3.61 1.79
N VAL A 304 -17.79 4.78 1.81
CA VAL A 304 -18.22 5.93 1.01
C VAL A 304 -17.22 6.15 -0.13
N LEU A 305 -17.66 5.85 -1.35
CA LEU A 305 -16.90 6.00 -2.58
C LEU A 305 -17.00 7.40 -3.16
N VAL A 306 -15.91 7.85 -3.76
CA VAL A 306 -15.82 9.14 -4.46
C VAL A 306 -16.07 8.91 -5.95
N PRO A 307 -17.00 9.64 -6.59
CA PRO A 307 -17.12 9.65 -8.04
C PRO A 307 -15.79 10.01 -8.71
N GLU A 308 -15.44 9.36 -9.82
CA GLU A 308 -14.14 9.52 -10.48
C GLU A 308 -13.84 10.98 -10.86
N ALA A 309 -14.88 11.73 -11.27
CA ALA A 309 -14.77 13.13 -11.59
C ALA A 309 -14.38 13.99 -10.38
N ASP A 310 -14.88 13.67 -9.19
CA ASP A 310 -14.62 14.44 -7.98
C ASP A 310 -13.28 14.04 -7.35
N SER A 311 -12.89 12.76 -7.44
CA SER A 311 -11.53 12.30 -7.12
C SER A 311 -10.48 13.05 -7.95
N ARG A 312 -10.73 13.21 -9.25
CA ARG A 312 -9.83 13.96 -10.14
C ARG A 312 -9.71 15.43 -9.74
N LYS A 313 -10.83 16.11 -9.49
CA LYS A 313 -10.83 17.50 -9.01
C LYS A 313 -10.08 17.65 -7.68
N ALA A 314 -10.27 16.71 -6.75
CA ALA A 314 -9.59 16.73 -5.46
C ALA A 314 -8.06 16.59 -5.63
N ARG A 315 -7.61 15.64 -6.47
CA ARG A 315 -6.19 15.49 -6.83
C ARG A 315 -5.60 16.75 -7.46
N GLU A 316 -6.31 17.36 -8.41
CA GLU A 316 -5.88 18.59 -9.08
C GLU A 316 -5.77 19.76 -8.10
N ALA A 317 -6.78 19.96 -7.23
CA ALA A 317 -6.77 21.00 -6.21
C ALA A 317 -5.61 20.81 -5.21
N PHE A 318 -5.42 19.57 -4.73
CA PHE A 318 -4.34 19.23 -3.81
C PHE A 318 -2.95 19.47 -4.44
N ALA A 319 -2.76 19.10 -5.71
CA ALA A 319 -1.53 19.36 -6.44
C ALA A 319 -1.25 20.85 -6.60
N GLN A 320 -2.29 21.66 -6.90
CA GLN A 320 -2.15 23.12 -7.01
C GLN A 320 -1.79 23.78 -5.68
N GLU A 321 -2.43 23.36 -4.58
CA GLU A 321 -2.11 23.87 -3.25
C GLU A 321 -0.66 23.52 -2.85
N ARG A 322 -0.24 22.29 -3.09
CA ARG A 322 1.16 21.88 -2.88
C ARG A 322 2.15 22.65 -3.72
N ALA A 323 1.81 22.96 -4.98
CA ALA A 323 2.68 23.77 -5.83
C ALA A 323 2.82 25.22 -5.32
N LYS A 324 1.77 25.79 -4.71
CA LYS A 324 1.83 27.12 -4.08
C LYS A 324 2.67 27.13 -2.80
N ASN A 325 2.64 26.03 -2.04
CA ASN A 325 3.33 25.87 -0.76
C ASN A 325 4.73 25.26 -0.90
N ALA A 326 5.13 24.85 -2.11
CA ALA A 326 6.47 24.35 -2.36
C ALA A 326 7.46 25.50 -2.10
N PRO A 327 8.53 25.27 -1.31
CA PRO A 327 9.58 26.26 -1.19
C PRO A 327 10.07 26.60 -2.60
N VAL A 328 10.14 27.88 -2.93
CA VAL A 328 10.82 28.33 -4.15
C VAL A 328 12.22 27.76 -4.04
N ALA A 329 12.56 26.83 -4.93
CA ALA A 329 13.91 26.27 -4.99
C ALA A 329 14.88 27.45 -5.08
N ALA A 330 15.64 27.66 -4.01
CA ALA A 330 16.67 28.69 -3.92
C ALA A 330 17.90 28.25 -4.73
#